data_AF-A0A3L6ZX32-F1
#
_entry.id   AF-A0A3L6ZX32-F1
#
_cell.length_a   1.000
_cell.length_b   1.000
_cell.length_c   1.000
_cell.angle_alpha   90.00
_cell.angle_beta   90.00
_cell.angle_gamma   90.00
#
_symmetry.space_group_name_H-M   'P 1'
#
loop_
_entity.id
_entity.type
_entity.pdbx_description
1 polymer ?
#
loop_
_entity_poly.entity_id
_entity_poly.type
_entity_poly.pdbx_seq_one_letter_code
_entity_poly.pdbx_strand_id
1 'polypeptide(L)'
;MTAEEVEAAARSDPDWEGLLDLEGWTATVVVPPKKAPISIRLDEDVLAFFKASGPGYQKRINAVLRAFMDAAAPRSGTDGA
;
A
#
# COMPACT_ATOMS: atom_id res chain seq x y z
N MET A 1 18.03 15.70 18.10
CA MET A 1 17.20 16.57 17.29
C MET A 1 15.88 16.74 18.00
N THR A 2 15.63 17.93 18.52
CA THR A 2 14.35 18.28 19.15
C THR A 2 13.33 18.64 18.06
N ALA A 3 12.04 18.59 18.38
CA ALA A 3 11.00 19.00 17.42
C ALA A 3 11.16 20.47 17.00
N GLU A 4 11.65 21.32 17.91
CA GLU A 4 11.92 22.74 17.66
C GLU A 4 13.06 22.94 16.64
N GLU A 5 14.13 22.16 16.73
CA GLU A 5 15.22 22.18 15.74
C GLU A 5 14.74 21.74 14.35
N VAL A 6 13.80 20.79 14.27
CA VAL A 6 13.21 20.33 13.01
C VAL A 6 12.33 21.41 12.37
N GLU A 7 11.51 22.10 13.16
CA GLU A 7 10.64 23.18 12.67
C GLU A 7 11.46 24.39 12.19
N ALA A 8 12.49 24.77 12.95
CA ALA A 8 13.37 25.88 12.56
C ALA A 8 14.08 25.60 11.23
N ALA A 9 14.59 24.38 11.04
CA ALA A 9 15.24 23.97 9.80
C ALA A 9 14.26 23.99 8.61
N ALA A 10 13.05 23.47 8.76
CA ALA A 10 12.03 23.45 7.71
C ALA A 10 11.61 24.86 7.28
N ARG A 11 11.45 25.80 8.22
CA ARG A 11 11.08 27.19 7.92
C ARG A 11 12.22 27.97 7.24
N SER A 12 13.47 27.60 7.52
CA SER A 12 14.64 28.29 6.97
C SER A 12 15.06 27.81 5.58
N ASP A 13 14.48 26.70 5.09
CA ASP A 13 14.86 26.08 3.83
C ASP A 13 13.99 26.62 2.67
N PRO A 14 14.58 27.30 1.68
CA PRO A 14 13.86 27.84 0.52
C PRO A 14 13.12 26.79 -0.30
N ASP A 15 13.54 25.52 -0.26
CA ASP A 15 12.85 24.43 -0.98
C ASP A 15 11.46 24.10 -0.37
N TRP A 16 11.18 24.60 0.84
CA TRP A 16 9.90 24.42 1.53
C TRP A 16 8.96 25.63 1.39
N GLU A 17 9.41 26.71 0.76
CA GLU A 17 8.63 27.93 0.55
C GLU A 17 7.40 27.60 -0.32
N GLY A 18 6.19 27.82 0.21
CA GLY A 18 4.90 27.52 -0.45
C GLY A 18 4.32 26.11 -0.24
N LEU A 19 5.09 25.17 0.32
CA LEU A 19 4.55 23.87 0.79
C LEU A 19 3.94 23.96 2.19
N LEU A 20 4.41 24.93 2.99
CA LEU A 20 3.89 25.22 4.34
C LEU A 20 2.50 25.87 4.32
N ASP A 21 2.12 26.48 3.19
CA ASP A 21 0.84 27.17 2.98
C ASP A 21 -0.20 26.28 2.29
N LEU A 22 0.07 24.97 2.11
CA LEU A 22 -0.87 24.01 1.53
C LEU A 22 -2.04 23.72 2.50
N GLU A 23 -2.99 24.64 2.56
CA GLU A 23 -4.27 24.43 3.24
C GLU A 23 -5.05 23.29 2.55
N GLY A 24 -5.35 22.24 3.32
CA GLY A 24 -6.28 21.18 2.89
C GLY A 24 -5.65 19.92 2.29
N TRP A 25 -4.33 19.72 2.38
CA TRP A 25 -3.77 18.42 2.03
C TRP A 25 -4.14 17.36 3.07
N THR A 26 -4.99 16.41 2.68
CA THR A 26 -5.35 15.25 3.49
C THR A 26 -4.59 14.02 3.00
N ALA A 27 -3.74 13.45 3.85
CA ALA A 27 -3.11 12.17 3.60
C ALA A 27 -3.88 11.06 4.33
N THR A 28 -4.35 10.06 3.58
CA THR A 28 -4.91 8.84 4.19
C THR A 28 -3.76 7.89 4.51
N VAL A 29 -3.53 7.64 5.80
CA VAL A 29 -2.58 6.62 6.24
C VAL A 29 -3.17 5.25 5.95
N VAL A 30 -2.69 4.59 4.91
CA VAL A 30 -3.06 3.20 4.60
C VAL A 30 -2.08 2.26 5.26
N VAL A 31 -2.52 1.56 6.30
CA VAL A 31 -1.73 0.48 6.91
C VAL A 31 -1.98 -0.80 6.10
N PRO A 32 -0.94 -1.40 5.47
CA PRO A 32 -1.10 -2.63 4.74
C PRO A 32 -1.56 -3.75 5.69
N PRO A 33 -2.51 -4.62 5.27
CA PRO A 33 -2.91 -5.75 6.09
C PRO A 33 -1.72 -6.69 6.33
N LYS A 34 -1.65 -7.24 7.55
CA LYS A 34 -0.66 -8.26 7.89
C LYS A 34 -0.84 -9.48 6.98
N LYS A 35 0.26 -9.95 6.40
CA LYS A 35 0.30 -11.15 5.56
C LYS A 35 0.74 -12.33 6.41
N ALA A 36 0.01 -13.43 6.34
CA ALA A 36 0.42 -14.68 6.96
C ALA A 36 1.43 -15.40 6.05
N PRO A 37 2.62 -15.77 6.52
CA PRO A 37 3.56 -16.57 5.75
C PRO A 37 3.08 -18.02 5.71
N ILE A 38 2.53 -18.43 4.58
CA ILE A 38 2.09 -19.81 4.34
C ILE A 38 2.85 -20.42 3.17
N SER A 39 3.00 -21.74 3.18
CA SER A 39 3.50 -22.51 2.04
C SER A 39 2.31 -23.12 1.30
N ILE A 40 2.21 -22.84 0.00
CA ILE A 40 1.18 -23.41 -0.89
C ILE A 40 1.85 -24.01 -2.11
N ARG A 41 1.21 -25.02 -2.71
CA ARG A 41 1.62 -25.56 -4.02
C ARG A 41 0.79 -24.91 -5.11
N LEU A 42 1.44 -24.57 -6.22
CA LEU A 42 0.83 -24.03 -7.43
C LEU A 42 1.27 -24.90 -8.60
N ASP A 43 0.42 -24.99 -9.62
CA ASP A 43 0.79 -25.64 -10.87
C ASP A 43 1.95 -24.90 -11.55
N GLU A 44 2.75 -25.65 -12.31
CA GLU A 44 3.98 -25.15 -12.91
C GLU A 44 3.73 -24.02 -13.90
N ASP A 45 2.70 -24.15 -14.73
CA ASP A 45 2.29 -23.17 -15.73
C ASP A 45 1.78 -21.87 -15.09
N VAL A 46 1.00 -21.96 -14.01
CA VAL A 46 0.54 -20.81 -13.22
C VAL A 46 1.74 -20.08 -12.63
N LEU A 47 2.69 -20.81 -12.04
CA LEU A 47 3.89 -20.20 -11.47
C LEU A 47 4.75 -19.55 -12.55
N ALA A 48 4.90 -20.21 -13.71
CA ALA A 48 5.65 -19.69 -14.85
C ALA A 48 5.02 -18.39 -15.39
N PHE A 49 3.70 -18.35 -15.54
CA PHE A 49 2.95 -17.16 -15.97
C PHE A 49 3.25 -15.94 -15.08
N PHE A 50 3.14 -16.08 -13.75
CA PHE A 50 3.37 -14.96 -12.85
C PHE A 50 4.86 -14.55 -12.78
N LYS A 51 5.79 -15.51 -12.93
CA LYS A 51 7.23 -15.25 -12.98
C LYS A 51 7.67 -14.55 -14.27
N ALA A 52 6.98 -14.77 -15.39
CA ALA A 52 7.31 -14.15 -16.67
C ALA A 52 7.30 -12.60 -16.60
N SER A 53 6.47 -12.02 -15.72
CA SER A 53 6.43 -10.57 -15.48
C SER A 53 7.51 -10.07 -14.50
N GLY A 54 8.51 -10.88 -14.17
CA GLY A 54 9.68 -10.48 -13.37
C GLY A 54 9.44 -10.43 -11.86
N PRO A 55 10.28 -9.69 -11.10
CA PRO A 55 10.19 -9.58 -9.65
C PRO A 55 8.80 -9.17 -9.14
N GLY A 56 8.46 -9.58 -7.92
CA GLY A 56 7.16 -9.26 -7.31
C GLY A 56 6.00 -10.18 -7.71
N TYR A 57 6.27 -11.30 -8.37
CA TYR A 57 5.24 -12.27 -8.79
C TYR A 57 4.36 -12.76 -7.63
N GLN A 58 4.91 -12.94 -6.43
CA GLN A 58 4.14 -13.30 -5.24
C GLN A 58 3.12 -12.22 -4.84
N LYS A 59 3.47 -10.93 -5.00
CA LYS A 59 2.53 -9.83 -4.73
C LYS A 59 1.38 -9.86 -5.75
N ARG A 60 1.68 -10.17 -7.02
CA ARG A 60 0.66 -10.32 -8.08
C ARG A 60 -0.28 -11.50 -7.82
N ILE A 61 0.26 -12.65 -7.43
CA ILE A 61 -0.55 -13.82 -7.00
C ILE A 61 -1.51 -13.40 -5.90
N ASN A 62 -1.01 -12.73 -4.85
CA ASN A 62 -1.86 -12.28 -3.74
C ASN A 62 -2.93 -11.25 -4.19
N ALA A 63 -2.61 -10.35 -5.12
CA ALA A 63 -3.57 -9.39 -5.65
C ALA A 63 -4.70 -10.07 -6.42
N VAL A 64 -4.39 -11.08 -7.23
CA VAL A 64 -5.40 -11.88 -7.95
C VAL A 64 -6.31 -12.63 -6.98
N LEU A 65 -5.72 -13.29 -5.96
CA LEU A 65 -6.50 -13.97 -4.92
C LEU A 65 -7.42 -13.00 -4.19
N ARG A 66 -6.95 -11.77 -3.90
CA ARG A 66 -7.77 -10.74 -3.26
C ARG A 66 -8.92 -10.28 -4.15
N ALA A 67 -8.65 -9.99 -5.42
CA ALA A 67 -9.68 -9.60 -6.37
C ALA A 67 -10.75 -10.70 -6.55
N PHE A 68 -10.32 -11.97 -6.56
CA PHE A 68 -11.25 -13.10 -6.57
C PHE A 68 -12.11 -13.13 -5.29
N MET A 69 -11.51 -12.96 -4.11
CA MET A 69 -12.27 -12.88 -2.86
C MET A 69 -13.28 -11.74 -2.85
N ASP A 70 -12.88 -10.54 -3.29
CA ASP A 70 -13.75 -9.36 -3.30
C ASP A 70 -14.91 -9.53 -4.30
N ALA A 71 -14.69 -10.22 -5.42
CA ALA A 71 -15.72 -10.55 -6.40
C ALA A 71 -16.64 -11.72 -5.97
N ALA A 72 -16.09 -12.69 -5.25
CA ALA A 72 -16.81 -13.88 -4.78
C ALA A 72 -17.55 -13.63 -3.46
N ALA A 73 -17.17 -12.61 -2.69
CA ALA A 73 -17.90 -12.22 -1.51
C ALA A 73 -19.33 -11.79 -1.93
N PRO A 74 -20.40 -12.34 -1.33
CA PRO A 74 -21.70 -11.70 -1.43
C PRO A 74 -21.52 -10.26 -0.96
N ARG A 75 -22.12 -9.27 -1.64
CA ARG A 75 -22.08 -7.87 -1.21
C ARG A 75 -22.64 -7.77 0.21
N SER A 76 -21.80 -8.00 1.22
CA SER A 76 -22.12 -7.81 2.61
C SER A 76 -22.01 -6.31 2.81
N GLY A 77 -23.16 -5.64 2.69
CA GLY A 77 -23.29 -4.23 3.02
C GLY A 77 -22.92 -4.04 4.48
N THR A 78 -21.70 -3.60 4.70
CA THR A 78 -21.20 -3.01 5.95
C THR A 78 -19.93 -2.25 5.59
N ASP A 79 -20.09 -1.14 4.86
CA ASP A 79 -19.30 0.04 5.15
C ASP A 79 -19.85 0.57 6.48
N GLY A 80 -19.19 0.17 7.56
CA GLY A 80 -19.56 0.50 8.92
C GLY A 80 -18.61 1.53 9.50
N ALA A 81 -19.17 2.72 9.74
CA ALA A 81 -18.82 3.74 10.74
C ALA A 81 -17.49 4.49 10.61
#